data_AF-A0A2M7Z4V5-F1
#
_entry.id   AF-A0A2M7Z4V5-F1
#
_cell.length_a   1.000
_cell.length_b   1.000
_cell.length_c   1.000
_cell.angle_alpha   90.00
_cell.angle_beta   90.00
_cell.angle_gamma   90.00
#
_symmetry.space_group_name_H-M   'P 1'
#
loop_
_entity.id
_entity.type
_entity.pdbx_description
1 polymer ?
#
loop_
_entity_poly.entity_id
_entity_poly.type
_entity_poly.pdbx_seq_one_letter_code
_entity_poly.pdbx_strand_id
1 'polypeptide(L)'
;MAKQKYNLSKEKRKQRSERMKGDKNPMRNLESLEKMREKQIGNKYALGHKLSEQSKKKISEILKRKYKSGELISPFARMPAKYGKEAPNWRGGKTEPRKNLKYKKWHKAVLENDNFVCQLCKKKGGKLHAHHLKRWVKFPELKFDIHNGITLCKECHYRLHKKIEIDLRRAFIDIITKLAEQDKDILLITNDVGYSYFEKFREKFPKQFLNAGITEELIIGICAGLARMEKKPYYYSMIPFLLMRPYEFVRNDVAYQNLNVKLLGVQGYKSYRFLGESHNIYHDEDILLLAKLPNIKIYIPLTPEEVEKVIRQEYKRKGPAYIRL
;
A
#
# COMPACT_ATOMS: atom_id res chain seq x y z
N MET A 1 1.97 -41.75 12.96
CA MET A 1 3.14 -41.63 13.88
C MET A 1 2.64 -41.30 15.27
N ALA A 2 2.77 -42.24 16.22
CA ALA A 2 2.36 -42.07 17.61
C ALA A 2 3.21 -40.99 18.29
N LYS A 3 2.56 -40.06 19.00
CA LYS A 3 3.23 -39.00 19.76
C LYS A 3 3.82 -39.60 21.04
N GLN A 4 5.16 -39.63 21.15
CA GLN A 4 5.84 -39.94 22.41
C GLN A 4 5.45 -38.92 23.50
N LYS A 5 4.88 -39.41 24.60
CA LYS A 5 4.51 -38.62 25.78
C LYS A 5 5.76 -38.44 26.67
N TYR A 6 6.32 -37.24 26.73
CA TYR A 6 7.35 -36.90 27.72
C TYR A 6 6.70 -36.41 29.03
N ASN A 7 6.69 -37.26 30.05
CA ASN A 7 6.25 -36.86 31.40
C ASN A 7 7.42 -36.19 32.16
N LEU A 8 7.43 -34.86 32.19
CA LEU A 8 8.32 -34.11 33.09
C LEU A 8 7.91 -34.37 34.55
N SER A 9 8.87 -34.75 35.40
CA SER A 9 8.67 -34.96 36.85
C SER A 9 8.14 -33.70 37.53
N LYS A 10 7.43 -33.86 38.66
CA LYS A 10 6.87 -32.75 39.45
C LYS A 10 7.93 -31.69 39.80
N GLU A 11 9.16 -32.11 40.11
CA GLU A 11 10.28 -31.21 40.42
C GLU A 11 10.71 -30.36 39.23
N LYS A 12 10.87 -30.95 38.04
CA LYS A 12 11.20 -30.19 36.82
C LYS A 12 10.11 -29.17 36.47
N ARG A 13 8.85 -29.44 36.79
CA ARG A 13 7.74 -28.48 36.62
C ARG A 13 7.83 -27.32 37.62
N LYS A 14 8.20 -27.60 38.87
CA LYS A 14 8.35 -26.59 39.93
C LYS A 14 9.53 -25.64 39.62
N GLN A 15 10.69 -26.19 39.27
CA GLN A 15 11.88 -25.40 38.89
C GLN A 15 11.61 -24.50 37.68
N ARG A 16 10.91 -24.99 36.66
CA ARG A 16 10.54 -24.18 35.49
C ARG A 16 9.56 -23.06 35.83
N SER A 17 8.62 -23.30 36.74
CA SER A 17 7.67 -22.29 37.22
C SER A 17 8.39 -21.18 37.99
N GLU A 18 9.34 -21.54 38.85
CA GLU A 18 10.17 -20.60 39.61
C GLU A 18 11.06 -19.75 38.69
N ARG A 19 11.61 -20.32 37.61
CA ARG A 19 12.41 -19.60 36.62
C ARG A 19 11.64 -18.58 35.78
N MET A 20 10.31 -18.69 35.74
CA MET A 20 9.42 -17.82 34.94
C MET A 20 8.71 -16.74 35.77
N LYS A 21 8.97 -16.68 37.09
CA LYS A 21 8.38 -15.71 38.02
C LYS A 21 9.29 -14.50 38.21
N GLY A 22 8.68 -13.30 38.21
CA GLY A 22 9.34 -12.04 38.53
C GLY A 22 10.54 -11.72 37.65
N ASP A 23 11.52 -11.02 38.22
CA ASP A 23 12.71 -10.50 37.53
C ASP A 23 13.70 -11.60 37.09
N LYS A 24 13.46 -12.86 37.49
CA LYS A 24 14.25 -14.03 37.06
C LYS A 24 13.88 -14.54 35.67
N ASN A 25 12.82 -14.00 35.07
CA ASN A 25 12.36 -14.39 33.73
C ASN A 25 13.20 -13.70 32.64
N PRO A 26 13.98 -14.44 31.83
CA PRO A 26 14.86 -13.86 30.80
C PRO A 26 14.09 -13.13 29.67
N MET A 27 12.77 -13.30 29.56
CA MET A 27 11.92 -12.55 28.62
C MET A 27 11.31 -11.26 29.20
N ARG A 28 11.56 -10.97 30.48
CA ARG A 28 11.00 -9.81 31.20
C ARG A 28 12.06 -9.18 32.11
N ASN A 29 13.26 -8.95 31.60
CA ASN A 29 14.20 -8.08 32.29
C ASN A 29 13.70 -6.62 32.26
N LEU A 30 14.12 -5.82 33.25
CA LEU A 30 13.72 -4.41 33.39
C LEU A 30 13.94 -3.61 32.10
N GLU A 31 15.08 -3.86 31.44
CA GLU A 31 15.44 -3.21 30.19
C GLU A 31 14.49 -3.51 29.01
N SER A 32 14.00 -4.76 28.88
CA SER A 32 12.98 -5.10 27.88
C SER A 32 11.61 -4.53 28.22
N LEU A 33 11.30 -4.40 29.51
CA LEU A 33 10.04 -3.80 29.96
C LEU A 33 10.03 -2.28 29.72
N GLU A 34 11.17 -1.61 29.91
CA GLU A 34 11.36 -0.20 29.58
C GLU A 34 11.29 0.04 28.07
N LYS A 35 12.01 -0.75 27.25
CA LYS A 35 11.93 -0.67 25.78
C LYS A 35 10.51 -0.93 25.24
N MET A 36 9.74 -1.81 25.89
CA MET A 36 8.33 -2.02 25.56
C MET A 36 7.44 -0.86 25.99
N ARG A 37 7.72 -0.22 27.14
CA ARG A 37 6.99 0.98 27.61
C ARG A 37 7.25 2.17 26.71
N GLU A 38 8.50 2.43 26.33
CA GLU A 38 8.88 3.51 25.40
C GLU A 38 8.20 3.34 24.04
N LYS A 39 8.16 2.11 23.50
CA LYS A 39 7.44 1.80 22.26
C LYS A 39 5.91 1.99 22.34
N GLN A 40 5.35 2.10 23.54
CA GLN A 40 3.91 2.25 23.75
C GLN A 40 3.47 3.69 24.07
N ILE A 41 4.40 4.61 24.32
CA ILE A 41 4.09 6.02 24.51
C ILE A 41 3.52 6.58 23.20
N GLY A 42 2.31 7.16 23.27
CA GLY A 42 1.60 7.75 22.11
C GLY A 42 0.74 6.78 21.28
N ASN A 43 0.74 5.48 21.57
CA ASN A 43 -0.06 4.53 20.80
C ASN A 43 -1.54 4.52 21.26
N LYS A 44 -2.43 5.20 20.52
CA LYS A 44 -3.88 5.29 20.83
C LYS A 44 -4.58 3.93 20.99
N TYR A 45 -4.06 2.86 20.39
CA TYR A 45 -4.61 1.50 20.51
C TYR A 45 -4.20 0.77 21.81
N ALA A 46 -3.26 1.34 22.58
CA ALA A 46 -2.77 0.79 23.84
C ALA A 46 -3.41 1.45 25.09
N LEU A 47 -4.37 2.37 24.92
CA LEU A 47 -5.26 2.78 26.00
C LEU A 47 -6.15 1.58 26.36
N GLY A 48 -5.67 0.80 27.33
CA GLY A 48 -6.27 -0.47 27.72
C GLY A 48 -7.76 -0.33 27.99
N HIS A 49 -8.58 -0.92 27.12
CA HIS A 49 -9.94 -1.29 27.52
C HIS A 49 -9.81 -2.21 28.73
N LYS A 50 -10.15 -1.70 29.93
CA LYS A 50 -10.29 -2.53 31.12
C LYS A 50 -11.33 -3.60 30.80
N LEU A 51 -10.90 -4.85 30.75
CA LEU A 51 -11.81 -5.99 30.59
C LEU A 51 -12.86 -5.93 31.70
N SER A 52 -14.13 -6.04 31.34
CA SER A 52 -15.21 -6.14 32.32
C SER A 52 -15.01 -7.35 33.24
N GLU A 53 -15.48 -7.27 34.49
CA GLU A 53 -15.37 -8.39 35.45
C GLU A 53 -15.99 -9.69 34.91
N GLN A 54 -17.05 -9.55 34.11
CA GLN A 54 -17.68 -10.69 33.43
C GLN A 54 -16.74 -11.34 32.40
N SER A 55 -15.95 -10.54 31.67
CA SER A 55 -14.94 -11.03 30.73
C SER A 55 -13.76 -11.69 31.46
N LYS A 56 -13.32 -11.12 32.59
CA LYS A 56 -12.27 -11.72 33.42
C LYS A 56 -12.69 -13.08 33.99
N LYS A 57 -13.94 -13.20 34.49
CA LYS A 57 -14.51 -14.47 34.97
C LYS A 57 -14.56 -15.54 33.87
N LYS A 58 -15.04 -15.19 32.66
CA LYS A 58 -15.08 -16.11 31.50
C LYS A 58 -13.69 -16.62 31.12
N ILE A 59 -12.69 -15.74 31.10
CA ILE A 59 -11.29 -16.13 30.82
C ILE A 59 -10.76 -17.07 31.90
N SER A 60 -11.03 -16.78 33.17
CA SER A 60 -10.63 -17.62 34.30
C SER A 60 -11.25 -19.03 34.24
N GLU A 61 -12.54 -19.15 33.93
CA GLU A 61 -13.20 -20.46 33.75
C GLU A 61 -12.65 -21.26 32.57
N ILE A 62 -12.37 -20.59 31.44
CA ILE A 62 -11.75 -21.22 30.27
C ILE A 62 -10.35 -21.77 30.62
N LEU A 63 -9.59 -21.03 31.43
CA LEU A 63 -8.28 -21.47 31.90
C LEU A 63 -8.40 -22.62 32.91
N LYS A 64 -9.39 -22.61 33.80
CA LYS A 64 -9.67 -23.73 34.72
C LYS A 64 -10.06 -25.02 33.98
N ARG A 65 -10.80 -24.93 32.86
CA ARG A 65 -11.12 -26.08 32.01
C ARG A 65 -9.87 -26.73 31.35
N LYS A 66 -8.74 -26.03 31.24
CA LYS A 66 -7.48 -26.58 30.71
C LYS A 66 -6.78 -27.58 31.64
N TYR A 67 -7.16 -27.66 32.92
CA TYR A 67 -6.47 -28.49 33.93
C TYR A 67 -7.23 -29.75 34.36
N LYS A 68 -8.49 -29.93 33.93
CA LYS A 68 -9.38 -30.97 34.49
C LYS A 68 -9.27 -32.35 33.83
N SER A 69 -8.68 -32.50 32.65
CA SER A 69 -8.68 -33.78 31.90
C SER A 69 -7.36 -34.54 31.93
N GLY A 70 -6.35 -34.11 32.70
CA GLY A 70 -5.08 -34.84 32.83
C GLY A 70 -4.18 -34.89 31.58
N GLU A 71 -4.63 -34.39 30.44
CA GLU A 71 -3.86 -34.38 29.19
C GLU A 71 -3.12 -33.04 28.97
N LEU A 72 -1.79 -33.11 28.90
CA LEU A 72 -0.92 -31.97 28.58
C LEU A 72 -0.99 -31.63 27.09
N ILE A 73 -1.81 -30.64 26.75
CA ILE A 73 -1.75 -29.99 25.44
C ILE A 73 -0.57 -29.00 25.46
N SER A 74 0.39 -29.18 24.54
CA SER A 74 1.60 -28.33 24.40
C SER A 74 1.27 -26.83 24.44
N PRO A 75 2.12 -25.96 25.04
CA PRO A 75 1.98 -24.50 24.97
C PRO A 75 1.96 -23.96 23.53
N PHE A 76 2.46 -24.75 22.57
CA PHE A 76 2.46 -24.45 21.13
C PHE A 76 1.28 -25.05 20.37
N ALA A 77 0.43 -25.85 21.01
CA ALA A 77 -0.79 -26.31 20.39
C ALA A 77 -1.73 -25.11 20.24
N ARG A 78 -1.88 -24.64 18.99
CA ARG A 78 -2.86 -23.60 18.67
C ARG A 78 -4.23 -24.08 19.13
N MET A 79 -4.85 -23.32 20.03
CA MET A 79 -6.26 -23.54 20.36
C MET A 79 -7.06 -23.51 19.06
N PRO A 80 -8.05 -24.42 18.88
CA PRO A 80 -8.98 -24.25 17.78
C PRO A 80 -9.65 -22.88 17.95
N ALA A 81 -9.53 -22.04 16.93
CA ALA A 81 -10.14 -20.72 16.95
C ALA A 81 -11.65 -20.88 17.17
N LYS A 82 -12.20 -20.16 18.14
CA LYS A 82 -13.65 -20.12 18.37
C LYS A 82 -14.28 -19.17 17.35
N TYR A 83 -15.40 -19.56 16.77
CA TYR A 83 -16.10 -18.81 15.73
C TYR A 83 -17.55 -18.52 16.14
N GLY A 84 -18.18 -17.54 15.49
CA GLY A 84 -19.59 -17.21 15.74
C GLY A 84 -19.84 -16.75 17.18
N LYS A 85 -20.99 -17.16 17.75
CA LYS A 85 -21.43 -16.81 19.12
C LYS A 85 -20.43 -17.18 20.22
N GLU A 86 -19.49 -18.08 19.96
CA GLU A 86 -18.47 -18.51 20.92
C GLU A 86 -17.19 -17.67 20.88
N ALA A 87 -17.04 -16.78 19.89
CA ALA A 87 -15.91 -15.87 19.82
C ALA A 87 -16.07 -14.72 20.84
N PRO A 88 -15.03 -14.35 21.61
CA PRO A 88 -15.11 -13.29 22.62
C PRO A 88 -15.54 -11.92 22.07
N ASN A 89 -15.33 -11.70 20.77
CA ASN A 89 -15.64 -10.44 20.07
C ASN A 89 -16.93 -10.52 19.24
N TRP A 90 -17.78 -11.52 19.46
CA TRP A 90 -19.02 -11.69 18.69
C TRP A 90 -20.07 -10.62 19.05
N ARG A 91 -20.54 -9.87 18.05
CA ARG A 91 -21.54 -8.79 18.18
C ARG A 91 -22.81 -9.06 17.35
N GLY A 92 -23.46 -10.21 17.54
CA GLY A 92 -24.84 -10.40 17.09
C GLY A 92 -25.10 -10.70 15.59
N GLY A 93 -24.08 -11.01 14.78
CA GLY A 93 -24.21 -11.32 13.33
C GLY A 93 -24.06 -10.07 12.45
N LYS A 94 -23.48 -10.07 11.24
CA LYS A 94 -23.25 -11.09 10.21
C LYS A 94 -21.74 -11.29 10.01
N THR A 95 -21.23 -12.47 10.31
CA THR A 95 -20.03 -12.95 9.61
C THR A 95 -20.22 -14.43 9.47
N GLU A 96 -20.62 -14.86 8.28
CA GLU A 96 -20.46 -16.26 7.91
C GLU A 96 -19.01 -16.66 8.25
N PRO A 97 -18.79 -17.88 8.78
CA PRO A 97 -17.43 -18.35 8.98
C PRO A 97 -16.65 -18.17 7.68
N ARG A 98 -15.46 -17.54 7.75
CA ARG A 98 -14.52 -17.37 6.61
C ARG A 98 -13.93 -18.71 6.13
N LYS A 99 -14.77 -19.73 5.95
CA LYS A 99 -14.53 -20.91 5.11
C LYS A 99 -15.49 -20.78 3.93
N ASN A 100 -15.15 -19.92 2.98
CA ASN A 100 -15.88 -19.82 1.73
C ASN A 100 -15.66 -21.14 0.94
N LEU A 101 -16.50 -22.15 1.21
CA LEU A 101 -16.37 -23.48 0.64
C LEU A 101 -16.44 -23.42 -0.89
N LYS A 102 -17.25 -22.52 -1.44
CA LYS A 102 -17.32 -22.21 -2.88
C LYS A 102 -15.97 -21.75 -3.40
N TYR A 103 -15.32 -20.80 -2.73
CA TYR A 103 -13.97 -20.35 -3.11
C TYR A 103 -12.93 -21.47 -3.04
N LYS A 104 -12.96 -22.32 -2.01
CA LYS A 104 -12.03 -23.45 -1.91
C LYS A 104 -12.24 -24.48 -3.01
N LYS A 105 -13.50 -24.80 -3.33
CA LYS A 105 -13.85 -25.70 -4.44
C LYS A 105 -13.36 -25.13 -5.77
N TRP A 106 -13.68 -23.86 -6.05
CA TRP A 106 -13.21 -23.17 -7.25
C TRP A 106 -11.67 -23.13 -7.32
N HIS A 107 -11.01 -22.71 -6.25
CA HIS A 107 -9.55 -22.64 -6.21
C HIS A 107 -8.92 -24.02 -6.49
N LYS A 108 -9.47 -25.09 -5.90
CA LYS A 108 -9.00 -26.45 -6.17
C LYS A 108 -9.24 -26.86 -7.62
N ALA A 109 -10.44 -26.60 -8.15
CA ALA A 109 -10.81 -26.93 -9.53
C ALA A 109 -9.91 -26.22 -10.56
N VAL A 110 -9.56 -24.95 -10.35
CA VAL A 110 -8.62 -24.21 -11.23
C VAL A 110 -7.22 -24.84 -11.21
N LEU A 111 -6.72 -25.21 -10.03
CA LEU A 111 -5.42 -25.88 -9.92
C LEU A 111 -5.42 -27.27 -10.59
N GLU A 112 -6.50 -28.03 -10.45
CA GLU A 112 -6.67 -29.35 -11.05
C GLU A 112 -6.78 -29.26 -12.58
N ASN A 113 -7.56 -28.29 -13.09
CA ASN A 113 -7.69 -28.00 -14.53
C ASN A 113 -6.34 -27.77 -15.20
N ASP A 114 -5.46 -27.04 -14.50
CA ASP A 114 -4.13 -26.70 -14.99
C ASP A 114 -3.04 -27.72 -14.60
N ASN A 115 -3.46 -28.91 -14.12
CA ASN A 115 -2.58 -30.00 -13.68
C ASN A 115 -1.51 -29.57 -12.65
N PHE A 116 -1.85 -28.62 -11.78
CA PHE A 116 -0.95 -28.01 -10.81
C PHE A 116 0.33 -27.43 -11.44
N VAL A 117 0.23 -26.92 -12.66
CA VAL A 117 1.31 -26.26 -13.39
C VAL A 117 1.03 -24.77 -13.48
N CYS A 118 2.01 -23.94 -13.13
CA CYS A 118 1.95 -22.51 -13.36
C CYS A 118 1.84 -22.24 -14.86
N GLN A 119 0.78 -21.58 -15.31
CA GLN A 119 0.53 -21.38 -16.74
C GLN A 119 1.48 -20.36 -17.38
N LEU A 120 2.17 -19.52 -16.59
CA LEU A 120 3.15 -18.55 -17.09
C LEU A 120 4.59 -19.09 -17.16
N CYS A 121 5.11 -19.72 -16.11
CA CYS A 121 6.50 -20.20 -16.07
C CYS A 121 6.64 -21.72 -16.21
N LYS A 122 5.53 -22.45 -16.37
CA LYS A 122 5.45 -23.90 -16.55
C LYS A 122 6.04 -24.75 -15.40
N LYS A 123 6.33 -24.13 -14.25
CA LYS A 123 6.75 -24.84 -13.03
C LYS A 123 5.58 -25.66 -12.47
N LYS A 124 5.81 -26.95 -12.21
CA LYS A 124 4.86 -27.87 -11.58
C LYS A 124 5.01 -27.89 -10.06
N GLY A 125 3.90 -27.80 -9.33
CA GLY A 125 3.86 -27.89 -7.87
C GLY A 125 4.39 -26.67 -7.10
N GLY A 126 4.40 -26.76 -5.76
CA GLY A 126 4.83 -25.69 -4.84
C GLY A 126 3.69 -24.78 -4.37
N LYS A 127 4.01 -23.52 -4.02
CA LYS A 127 3.01 -22.52 -3.60
C LYS A 127 2.32 -21.91 -4.83
N LEU A 128 1.22 -22.55 -5.24
CA LEU A 128 0.37 -22.13 -6.35
C LEU A 128 -0.87 -21.35 -5.85
N HIS A 129 -1.35 -20.46 -6.71
CA HIS A 129 -2.51 -19.62 -6.47
C HIS A 129 -3.42 -19.64 -7.70
N ALA A 130 -4.74 -19.74 -7.47
CA ALA A 130 -5.74 -19.47 -8.51
C ALA A 130 -5.96 -17.95 -8.61
N HIS A 131 -5.69 -17.38 -9.79
CA HIS A 131 -5.88 -15.97 -10.10
C HIS A 131 -7.13 -15.79 -10.96
N HIS A 132 -7.93 -14.76 -10.68
CA HIS A 132 -9.06 -14.38 -11.54
C HIS A 132 -8.58 -13.60 -12.76
N LEU A 133 -8.89 -14.07 -13.98
CA LEU A 133 -8.58 -13.35 -15.22
C LEU A 133 -9.39 -12.04 -15.32
N LYS A 134 -10.69 -12.11 -15.04
CA LYS A 134 -11.59 -10.96 -14.88
C LYS A 134 -11.87 -10.72 -13.40
N ARG A 135 -11.72 -9.46 -12.96
CA ARG A 135 -11.93 -9.07 -11.55
C ARG A 135 -13.35 -9.40 -11.09
N TRP A 136 -13.45 -10.29 -10.11
CA TRP A 136 -14.70 -10.72 -9.43
C TRP A 136 -15.57 -9.59 -8.83
N VAL A 137 -15.03 -8.39 -8.60
CA VAL A 137 -15.82 -7.22 -8.16
C VAL A 137 -16.59 -6.59 -9.32
N LYS A 138 -16.01 -6.61 -10.53
CA LYS A 138 -16.63 -6.09 -11.75
C LYS A 138 -17.54 -7.11 -12.43
N PHE A 139 -17.21 -8.39 -12.28
CA PHE A 139 -17.93 -9.52 -12.88
C PHE A 139 -18.27 -10.55 -11.78
N PRO A 140 -19.23 -10.25 -10.89
CA PRO A 140 -19.59 -11.14 -9.78
C PRO A 140 -20.09 -12.52 -10.25
N GLU A 141 -20.71 -12.59 -11.42
CA GLU A 141 -21.21 -13.80 -12.07
C GLU A 141 -20.06 -14.76 -12.47
N LEU A 142 -18.90 -14.23 -12.85
CA LEU A 142 -17.72 -15.03 -13.24
C LEU A 142 -16.83 -15.41 -12.05
N LYS A 143 -17.22 -15.05 -10.83
CA LYS A 143 -16.39 -15.20 -9.63
C LYS A 143 -15.97 -16.63 -9.32
N PHE A 144 -16.79 -17.61 -9.68
CA PHE A 144 -16.52 -19.03 -9.45
C PHE A 144 -16.55 -19.83 -10.75
N ASP A 145 -16.51 -19.16 -11.89
CA ASP A 145 -16.28 -19.79 -13.19
C ASP A 145 -14.83 -20.28 -13.24
N ILE A 146 -14.65 -21.57 -13.56
CA ILE A 146 -13.34 -22.20 -13.65
C ILE A 146 -12.53 -21.59 -14.80
N HIS A 147 -13.19 -21.23 -15.91
CA HIS A 147 -12.54 -20.61 -17.07
C HIS A 147 -12.09 -19.16 -16.80
N ASN A 148 -12.64 -18.54 -15.76
CA ASN A 148 -12.16 -17.24 -15.26
C ASN A 148 -11.01 -17.39 -14.25
N GLY A 149 -10.50 -18.61 -14.04
CA GLY A 149 -9.35 -18.90 -13.19
C GLY A 149 -8.12 -19.30 -14.00
N ILE A 150 -6.94 -18.95 -13.49
CA ILE A 150 -5.65 -19.44 -14.01
C ILE A 150 -4.70 -19.78 -12.86
N THR A 151 -3.95 -20.86 -12.99
CA THR A 151 -2.98 -21.32 -12.00
C THR A 151 -1.63 -20.65 -12.16
N LEU A 152 -1.15 -19.99 -11.11
CA LEU A 152 0.12 -19.27 -11.10
C LEU A 152 0.96 -19.60 -9.87
N CYS A 153 2.28 -19.67 -10.01
CA CYS A 153 3.19 -19.69 -8.87
C CYS A 153 3.18 -18.32 -8.16
N LYS A 154 3.57 -18.27 -6.89
CA LYS A 154 3.60 -17.03 -6.10
C LYS A 154 4.27 -15.86 -6.82
N GLU A 155 5.45 -16.09 -7.42
CA GLU A 155 6.21 -15.06 -8.12
C GLU A 155 5.48 -14.57 -9.38
N CYS A 156 4.93 -15.50 -10.19
CA CYS A 156 4.17 -15.17 -11.39
C CYS A 156 2.85 -14.48 -11.06
N HIS A 157 2.17 -14.91 -10.00
CA HIS A 157 0.94 -14.30 -9.50
C HIS A 157 1.19 -12.86 -9.03
N TYR A 158 2.27 -12.64 -8.28
CA TYR A 158 2.67 -11.30 -7.87
C TYR A 158 3.06 -10.42 -9.07
N ARG A 159 3.83 -10.96 -10.02
CA ARG A 159 4.19 -10.26 -11.26
C ARG A 159 2.95 -9.87 -12.08
N LEU A 160 1.93 -10.72 -12.10
CA LEU A 160 0.68 -10.47 -12.80
C LEU A 160 -0.11 -9.34 -12.11
N HIS A 161 -0.29 -9.39 -10.78
CA HIS A 161 -0.91 -8.27 -10.04
C HIS A 161 -0.12 -6.96 -10.19
N LYS A 162 1.22 -7.04 -10.25
CA LYS A 162 2.09 -5.89 -10.48
C LYS A 162 1.97 -5.32 -11.90
N LYS A 163 1.75 -6.17 -12.92
CA LYS A 163 1.51 -5.75 -14.32
C LYS A 163 0.08 -5.24 -14.56
N ILE A 164 -0.91 -5.68 -13.78
CA ILE A 164 -2.34 -5.36 -14.01
C ILE A 164 -2.77 -4.06 -13.31
N GLU A 165 -2.01 -3.53 -12.36
CA GLU A 165 -2.23 -2.17 -11.87
C GLU A 165 -1.54 -1.17 -12.79
N ILE A 166 -2.32 -0.53 -13.67
CA ILE A 166 -1.88 0.63 -14.44
C ILE A 166 -1.45 1.70 -13.44
N ASP A 167 -0.15 1.85 -13.25
CA ASP A 167 0.45 2.85 -12.37
C ASP A 167 1.20 3.86 -13.23
N LEU A 168 0.47 4.87 -13.70
CA LEU A 168 0.99 5.97 -14.52
C LEU A 168 2.06 6.77 -13.77
N ARG A 169 1.97 6.83 -12.43
CA ARG A 169 2.99 7.47 -11.59
C ARG A 169 4.32 6.72 -11.68
N ARG A 170 4.32 5.38 -11.56
CA ARG A 170 5.56 4.58 -11.76
C ARG A 170 6.13 4.79 -13.15
N ALA A 171 5.28 4.80 -14.17
CA ALA A 171 5.72 5.05 -15.55
C ALA A 171 6.44 6.40 -15.67
N PHE A 172 5.88 7.46 -15.07
CA PHE A 172 6.51 8.78 -14.98
C PHE A 172 7.85 8.75 -14.24
N ILE A 173 7.93 8.12 -13.06
CA ILE A 173 9.18 8.01 -12.30
C ILE A 173 10.26 7.31 -13.12
N ASP A 174 9.91 6.19 -13.76
CA ASP A 174 10.87 5.38 -14.51
C ASP A 174 11.44 6.18 -15.69
N ILE A 175 10.61 6.95 -16.42
CA ILE A 175 11.10 7.77 -17.53
C ILE A 175 11.88 9.00 -17.06
N ILE A 176 11.41 9.72 -16.04
CA ILE A 176 12.12 10.93 -15.57
C ILE A 176 13.46 10.58 -14.93
N THR A 177 13.57 9.42 -14.27
CA THR A 177 14.85 8.89 -13.74
C THR A 177 15.84 8.68 -14.88
N LYS A 178 15.44 8.03 -15.98
CA LYS A 178 16.31 7.81 -17.15
C LYS A 178 16.76 9.12 -17.80
N LEU A 179 15.87 10.11 -17.88
CA LEU A 179 16.21 11.42 -18.44
C LEU A 179 17.17 12.20 -17.51
N ALA A 180 16.94 12.14 -16.20
CA ALA A 180 17.79 12.82 -15.21
C ALA A 180 19.22 12.29 -15.16
N GLU A 181 19.45 11.01 -15.50
CA GLU A 181 20.80 10.44 -15.67
C GLU A 181 21.62 11.17 -16.74
N GLN A 182 20.95 11.66 -17.77
CA GLN A 182 21.57 12.26 -18.96
C GLN A 182 21.54 13.79 -18.90
N ASP A 183 20.61 14.36 -18.13
CA ASP A 183 20.34 15.78 -18.09
C ASP A 183 20.24 16.30 -16.65
N LYS A 184 21.29 17.03 -16.25
CA LYS A 184 21.43 17.61 -14.90
C LYS A 184 20.54 18.84 -14.67
N ASP A 185 19.90 19.37 -15.72
CA ASP A 185 19.00 20.53 -15.61
C ASP A 185 17.57 20.12 -15.24
N ILE A 186 17.25 18.82 -15.28
CA ILE A 186 15.99 18.28 -14.75
C ILE A 186 15.97 18.41 -13.24
N LEU A 187 14.90 19.02 -12.73
CA LEU A 187 14.60 19.15 -11.30
C LEU A 187 13.21 18.57 -11.02
N LEU A 188 13.14 17.53 -10.19
CA LEU A 188 11.90 16.94 -9.72
C LEU A 188 11.50 17.60 -8.39
N ILE A 189 10.34 18.25 -8.38
CA ILE A 189 9.88 19.08 -7.27
C ILE A 189 8.56 18.52 -6.71
N THR A 190 8.37 18.54 -5.40
CA THR A 190 7.16 18.06 -4.71
C THR A 190 6.83 18.89 -3.45
N ASN A 191 5.57 18.88 -3.03
CA ASN A 191 5.04 19.52 -1.82
C ASN A 191 4.69 18.49 -0.74
N ASP A 192 5.70 17.80 -0.21
CA ASP A 192 5.55 16.73 0.79
C ASP A 192 4.58 15.59 0.41
N VAL A 193 4.46 15.31 -0.90
CA VAL A 193 3.70 14.19 -1.45
C VAL A 193 4.60 13.27 -2.29
N GLY A 194 4.06 12.10 -2.67
CA GLY A 194 4.77 11.12 -3.49
C GLY A 194 5.58 10.08 -2.71
N TYR A 195 5.20 9.84 -1.45
CA TYR A 195 5.70 8.71 -0.66
C TYR A 195 5.67 7.41 -1.48
N SER A 196 6.73 6.61 -1.39
CA SER A 196 7.01 5.35 -2.12
C SER A 196 7.37 5.47 -3.61
N TYR A 197 7.37 6.68 -4.17
CA TYR A 197 7.73 6.92 -5.57
C TYR A 197 9.12 7.56 -5.73
N PHE A 198 9.49 8.48 -4.85
CA PHE A 198 10.65 9.35 -5.05
C PHE A 198 11.92 8.96 -4.30
N GLU A 199 11.87 8.00 -3.38
CA GLU A 199 12.99 7.66 -2.49
C GLU A 199 14.24 7.32 -3.30
N LYS A 200 14.10 6.44 -4.30
CA LYS A 200 15.21 6.05 -5.18
C LYS A 200 15.74 7.21 -6.04
N PHE A 201 14.84 8.06 -6.54
CA PHE A 201 15.25 9.21 -7.33
C PHE A 201 16.04 10.21 -6.48
N ARG A 202 15.54 10.51 -5.27
CA ARG A 202 16.18 11.40 -4.30
C ARG A 202 17.54 10.89 -3.86
N GLU A 203 17.66 9.58 -3.56
CA GLU A 203 18.93 8.95 -3.19
C GLU A 203 19.95 9.03 -4.34
N LYS A 204 19.50 8.81 -5.58
CA LYS A 204 20.37 8.78 -6.76
C LYS A 204 20.77 10.17 -7.26
N PHE A 205 19.84 11.13 -7.24
CA PHE A 205 20.03 12.49 -7.76
C PHE A 205 19.64 13.56 -6.74
N PRO A 206 20.32 13.64 -5.58
CA PRO A 206 19.94 14.56 -4.51
C PRO A 206 19.97 16.03 -4.92
N LYS A 207 20.79 16.41 -5.90
CA LYS A 207 20.87 17.77 -6.44
C LYS A 207 19.79 18.10 -7.49
N GLN A 208 19.06 17.09 -7.95
CA GLN A 208 17.99 17.20 -8.94
C GLN A 208 16.61 16.97 -8.33
N PHE A 209 16.52 16.88 -6.99
CA PHE A 209 15.28 16.66 -6.25
C PHE A 209 15.08 17.76 -5.21
N LEU A 210 13.87 18.31 -5.15
CA LEU A 210 13.48 19.30 -4.16
C LEU A 210 12.12 18.94 -3.56
N ASN A 211 12.08 18.69 -2.25
CA ASN A 211 10.83 18.74 -1.49
C ASN A 211 10.81 20.08 -0.76
N ALA A 212 9.91 20.98 -1.16
CA ALA A 212 9.80 22.33 -0.60
C ALA A 212 8.69 22.44 0.46
N GLY A 213 8.18 21.30 0.95
CA GLY A 213 7.11 21.26 1.94
C GLY A 213 5.76 21.71 1.37
N ILE A 214 4.79 21.94 2.25
CA ILE A 214 3.40 22.30 1.88
C ILE A 214 3.33 23.80 1.59
N THR A 215 3.93 24.23 0.48
CA THR A 215 4.06 25.63 0.07
C THR A 215 3.79 25.77 -1.44
N GLU A 216 2.59 25.41 -1.89
CA GLU A 216 2.33 25.21 -3.33
C GLU A 216 2.53 26.45 -4.21
N GLU A 217 2.17 27.63 -3.72
CA GLU A 217 2.39 28.92 -4.38
C GLU A 217 3.89 29.21 -4.53
N LEU A 218 4.65 29.04 -3.44
CA LEU A 218 6.10 29.22 -3.43
C LEU A 218 6.77 28.25 -4.42
N ILE A 219 6.30 27.00 -4.49
CA ILE A 219 6.86 26.00 -5.40
C ILE A 219 6.69 26.42 -6.85
N ILE A 220 5.53 26.98 -7.24
CA ILE A 220 5.35 27.51 -8.59
C ILE A 220 6.31 28.67 -8.86
N GLY A 221 6.49 29.59 -7.91
CA GLY A 221 7.49 30.67 -8.01
C GLY A 221 8.92 30.14 -8.18
N ILE A 222 9.30 29.11 -7.42
CA ILE A 222 10.58 28.41 -7.56
C ILE A 222 10.69 27.78 -8.96
N CYS A 223 9.66 27.10 -9.44
CA CYS A 223 9.64 26.53 -10.79
C CYS A 223 9.81 27.60 -11.87
N ALA A 224 9.13 28.73 -11.74
CA ALA A 224 9.26 29.84 -12.67
C ALA A 224 10.69 30.39 -12.69
N GLY A 225 11.28 30.67 -11.52
CA GLY A 225 12.67 31.12 -11.41
C GLY A 225 13.67 30.13 -12.01
N LEU A 226 13.52 28.84 -11.69
CA LEU A 226 14.35 27.77 -12.25
C LEU A 226 14.24 27.70 -13.78
N ALA A 227 13.02 27.78 -14.32
CA ALA A 227 12.79 27.77 -15.76
C ALA A 227 13.43 28.98 -16.46
N ARG A 228 13.45 30.16 -15.82
CA ARG A 228 14.19 31.34 -16.34
C ARG A 228 15.70 31.16 -16.34
N MET A 229 16.22 30.30 -15.47
CA MET A 229 17.63 29.88 -15.45
C MET A 229 17.90 28.68 -16.36
N GLU A 230 17.03 28.42 -17.35
CA GLU A 230 17.11 27.31 -18.31
C GLU A 230 17.08 25.91 -17.66
N LYS A 231 16.66 25.81 -16.39
CA LYS A 231 16.37 24.52 -15.76
C LYS A 231 15.02 23.97 -16.24
N LYS A 232 14.81 22.68 -16.00
CA LYS A 232 13.63 21.92 -16.43
C LYS A 232 12.89 21.38 -15.21
N PRO A 233 12.10 22.22 -14.51
CA PRO A 233 11.31 21.80 -13.36
C PRO A 233 10.12 20.91 -13.76
N TYR A 234 10.02 19.77 -13.10
CA TYR A 234 8.89 18.84 -13.11
C TYR A 234 8.27 18.88 -11.72
N TYR A 235 7.19 19.64 -11.55
CA TYR A 235 6.48 19.74 -10.28
C TYR A 235 5.36 18.71 -10.21
N TYR A 236 5.46 17.78 -9.27
CA TYR A 236 4.49 16.73 -9.02
C TYR A 236 3.66 17.03 -7.77
N SER A 237 2.34 16.94 -7.90
CA SER A 237 1.43 17.02 -6.74
C SER A 237 0.06 16.38 -7.02
N MET A 238 -0.80 16.35 -6.00
CA MET A 238 -2.23 16.09 -6.20
C MET A 238 -2.86 17.30 -6.91
N ILE A 239 -3.84 17.06 -7.78
CA ILE A 239 -4.35 18.09 -8.69
C ILE A 239 -4.85 19.37 -7.97
N PRO A 240 -5.63 19.30 -6.86
CA PRO A 240 -6.04 20.52 -6.16
C PRO A 240 -4.88 21.38 -5.66
N PHE A 241 -3.82 20.73 -5.16
CA PHE A 241 -2.63 21.40 -4.63
C PHE A 241 -1.68 21.86 -5.75
N LEU A 242 -1.69 21.16 -6.89
CA LEU A 242 -0.91 21.53 -8.06
C LEU A 242 -1.46 22.77 -8.78
N LEU A 243 -2.79 22.88 -8.87
CA LEU A 243 -3.45 23.83 -9.77
C LEU A 243 -4.42 24.78 -9.08
N MET A 244 -5.28 24.29 -8.18
CA MET A 244 -6.37 25.13 -7.64
C MET A 244 -5.84 26.10 -6.59
N ARG A 245 -5.01 25.60 -5.67
CA ARG A 245 -4.40 26.44 -4.62
C ARG A 245 -3.44 27.48 -5.23
N PRO A 246 -2.44 27.11 -6.05
CA PRO A 246 -1.52 28.08 -6.64
C PRO A 246 -1.96 28.59 -8.03
N TYR A 247 -3.27 28.68 -8.29
CA TYR A 247 -3.78 28.96 -9.65
C TYR A 247 -3.24 30.27 -10.24
N GLU A 248 -3.23 31.33 -9.45
CA GLU A 248 -2.73 32.64 -9.90
C GLU A 248 -1.26 32.57 -10.35
N PHE A 249 -0.42 31.85 -9.60
CA PHE A 249 1.00 31.66 -9.92
C PHE A 249 1.18 30.80 -11.18
N VAL A 250 0.39 29.73 -11.33
CA VAL A 250 0.39 28.92 -12.57
C VAL A 250 -0.01 29.77 -13.77
N ARG A 251 -1.02 30.63 -13.61
CA ARG A 251 -1.48 31.54 -14.65
C ARG A 251 -0.40 32.58 -14.99
N ASN A 252 0.00 33.38 -14.04
CA ASN A 252 0.82 34.58 -14.26
C ASN A 252 2.27 34.21 -14.56
N ASP A 253 2.87 33.35 -13.74
CA ASP A 253 4.31 33.11 -13.77
C ASP A 253 4.70 32.01 -14.74
N VAL A 254 3.81 31.06 -15.00
CA VAL A 254 4.10 29.90 -15.86
C VAL A 254 3.46 30.03 -17.24
N ALA A 255 2.13 30.12 -17.30
CA ALA A 255 1.38 30.06 -18.56
C ALA A 255 1.59 31.32 -19.41
N TYR A 256 1.34 32.51 -18.84
CA TYR A 256 1.47 33.78 -19.57
C TYR A 256 2.92 34.09 -19.98
N GLN A 257 3.90 33.68 -19.15
CA GLN A 257 5.33 33.84 -19.45
C GLN A 257 5.90 32.74 -20.36
N ASN A 258 5.08 31.75 -20.76
CA ASN A 258 5.49 30.60 -21.57
C ASN A 258 6.74 29.87 -21.02
N LEU A 259 6.85 29.75 -19.69
CA LEU A 259 8.01 29.16 -19.05
C LEU A 259 8.01 27.63 -19.16
N ASN A 260 9.21 27.04 -19.22
CA ASN A 260 9.39 25.60 -19.38
C ASN A 260 9.16 24.81 -18.08
N VAL A 261 7.94 24.86 -17.54
CA VAL A 261 7.53 24.14 -16.33
C VAL A 261 6.58 23.00 -16.69
N LYS A 262 6.86 21.79 -16.19
CA LYS A 262 6.00 20.62 -16.38
C LYS A 262 5.26 20.34 -15.07
N LEU A 263 3.94 20.40 -15.09
CA LEU A 263 3.04 20.20 -13.96
C LEU A 263 2.44 18.79 -14.04
N LEU A 264 2.72 17.93 -13.05
CA LEU A 264 2.31 16.53 -13.02
C LEU A 264 1.25 16.35 -11.95
N GLY A 265 -0.02 16.30 -12.37
CA GLY A 265 -1.17 16.23 -11.47
C GLY A 265 -1.66 14.80 -11.29
N VAL A 266 -1.68 14.31 -10.05
CA VAL A 266 -2.17 12.97 -9.74
C VAL A 266 -3.63 13.00 -9.33
N GLN A 267 -4.46 12.19 -9.97
CA GLN A 267 -5.85 12.00 -9.56
C GLN A 267 -6.00 10.84 -8.56
N GLY A 268 -6.73 11.11 -7.48
CA GLY A 268 -6.94 10.16 -6.39
C GLY A 268 -7.98 9.07 -6.61
N TYR A 269 -8.51 8.89 -7.82
CA TYR A 269 -9.83 8.28 -8.05
C TYR A 269 -10.05 6.88 -7.43
N LYS A 270 -8.98 6.11 -7.17
CA LYS A 270 -9.04 4.86 -6.38
C LYS A 270 -8.29 4.90 -5.06
N SER A 271 -7.11 5.51 -5.01
CA SER A 271 -6.23 5.47 -3.84
C SER A 271 -6.46 6.59 -2.83
N TYR A 272 -7.03 7.73 -3.24
CA TYR A 272 -7.27 8.89 -2.38
C TYR A 272 -8.73 9.36 -2.38
N ARG A 273 -9.64 8.66 -3.07
CA ARG A 273 -11.08 8.97 -3.08
C ARG A 273 -11.68 9.10 -1.67
N PHE A 274 -11.16 8.36 -0.70
CA PHE A 274 -11.63 8.42 0.69
C PHE A 274 -11.28 9.73 1.42
N LEU A 275 -10.37 10.55 0.87
CA LEU A 275 -10.00 11.86 1.41
C LEU A 275 -11.01 12.97 1.05
N GLY A 276 -12.04 12.65 0.26
CA GLY A 276 -13.12 13.58 -0.10
C GLY A 276 -12.72 14.62 -1.14
N GLU A 277 -13.60 15.59 -1.33
CA GLU A 277 -13.57 16.62 -2.36
C GLU A 277 -12.39 17.58 -2.18
N SER A 278 -11.88 17.73 -0.94
CA SER A 278 -10.70 18.56 -0.68
C SER A 278 -9.41 18.05 -1.35
N HIS A 279 -9.34 16.75 -1.67
CA HIS A 279 -8.16 16.10 -2.26
C HIS A 279 -8.42 15.52 -3.65
N ASN A 280 -9.66 15.53 -4.11
CA ASN A 280 -10.07 14.94 -5.38
C ASN A 280 -10.87 15.97 -6.17
N ILE A 281 -10.60 16.02 -7.47
CA ILE A 281 -11.36 16.86 -8.40
C ILE A 281 -12.58 16.09 -8.93
N TYR A 282 -13.61 16.84 -9.34
CA TYR A 282 -14.77 16.27 -10.02
C TYR A 282 -14.57 16.32 -11.54
N HIS A 283 -14.75 15.19 -12.22
CA HIS A 283 -14.58 15.05 -13.68
C HIS A 283 -13.30 15.73 -14.22
N ASP A 284 -13.47 16.87 -14.91
CA ASP A 284 -12.47 17.57 -15.71
C ASP A 284 -12.24 19.02 -15.23
N GLU A 285 -12.48 19.30 -13.94
CA GLU A 285 -12.32 20.63 -13.33
C GLU A 285 -10.97 21.31 -13.60
N ASP A 286 -9.87 20.57 -13.45
CA ASP A 286 -8.52 21.01 -13.80
C ASP A 286 -8.32 21.37 -15.28
N ILE A 287 -8.89 20.59 -16.20
CA ILE A 287 -8.80 20.85 -17.64
C ILE A 287 -9.58 22.13 -17.94
N LEU A 288 -10.78 22.28 -17.37
CA LEU A 288 -11.59 23.48 -17.52
C LEU A 288 -10.89 24.71 -16.92
N LEU A 289 -10.24 24.55 -15.77
CA LEU A 289 -9.44 25.60 -15.12
C LEU A 289 -8.28 26.06 -16.00
N LEU A 290 -7.61 25.13 -16.67
CA LEU A 290 -6.48 25.42 -17.56
C LEU A 290 -6.90 25.80 -18.99
N ALA A 291 -8.11 25.50 -19.42
CA ALA A 291 -8.55 25.60 -20.83
C ALA A 291 -8.45 27.01 -21.43
N LYS A 292 -8.46 28.05 -20.59
CA LYS A 292 -8.35 29.45 -20.99
C LYS A 292 -6.94 30.04 -20.84
N LEU A 293 -6.00 29.27 -20.29
CA LEU A 293 -4.63 29.74 -20.13
C LEU A 293 -3.85 29.60 -21.45
N PRO A 294 -3.10 30.63 -21.87
CA PRO A 294 -2.27 30.54 -23.06
C PRO A 294 -1.09 29.59 -22.84
N ASN A 295 -0.50 29.10 -23.93
CA ASN A 295 0.77 28.38 -24.00
C ASN A 295 0.84 27.00 -23.32
N ILE A 296 -0.01 26.71 -22.33
CA ILE A 296 0.01 25.45 -21.59
C ILE A 296 -0.58 24.31 -22.42
N LYS A 297 0.22 23.26 -22.63
CA LYS A 297 -0.26 22.03 -23.27
C LYS A 297 -0.84 21.08 -22.23
N ILE A 298 -2.01 20.53 -22.48
CA ILE A 298 -2.71 19.60 -21.58
C ILE A 298 -2.60 18.18 -22.14
N TYR A 299 -2.19 17.22 -21.30
CA TYR A 299 -2.08 15.81 -21.64
C TYR A 299 -2.79 14.93 -20.61
N ILE A 300 -3.55 13.95 -21.09
CA ILE A 300 -4.27 12.99 -20.26
C ILE A 300 -3.91 11.57 -20.74
N PRO A 301 -2.68 11.11 -20.52
CA PRO A 301 -2.29 9.75 -20.87
C PRO A 301 -3.11 8.74 -20.06
N LEU A 302 -3.51 7.65 -20.71
CA LEU A 302 -4.31 6.57 -20.10
C LEU A 302 -3.47 5.31 -19.88
N THR A 303 -2.27 5.25 -20.44
CA THR A 303 -1.36 4.10 -20.37
C THR A 303 0.08 4.50 -20.02
N PRO A 304 0.88 3.60 -19.41
CA PRO A 304 2.31 3.83 -19.14
C PRO A 304 3.11 4.23 -20.39
N GLU A 305 2.80 3.61 -21.52
CA GLU A 305 3.45 3.88 -22.81
C GLU A 305 3.15 5.30 -23.30
N GLU A 306 1.91 5.78 -23.13
CA GLU A 306 1.54 7.17 -23.42
C GLU A 306 2.23 8.16 -22.47
N VAL A 307 2.35 7.83 -21.17
CA VAL A 307 3.12 8.66 -20.23
C VAL A 307 4.56 8.81 -20.72
N GLU A 308 5.23 7.71 -21.08
CA GLU A 308 6.59 7.77 -21.60
C GLU A 308 6.68 8.63 -22.87
N LYS A 309 5.74 8.47 -23.80
CA LYS A 309 5.69 9.25 -25.04
C LYS A 309 5.52 10.75 -24.76
N VAL A 310 4.57 11.11 -23.91
CA VAL A 310 4.29 12.51 -23.54
C VAL A 310 5.49 13.13 -22.84
N ILE A 311 6.11 12.44 -21.87
CA ILE A 311 7.28 12.95 -21.15
C ILE A 311 8.47 13.16 -22.10
N ARG A 312 8.73 12.22 -23.02
CA ARG A 312 9.80 12.39 -24.02
C ARG A 312 9.54 13.54 -24.99
N GLN A 313 8.29 13.74 -25.38
CA GLN A 313 7.89 14.86 -26.22
C GLN A 313 8.11 16.19 -25.49
N GLU A 314 7.63 16.28 -24.24
CA GLU A 314 7.76 17.49 -23.42
C GLU A 314 9.18 17.76 -22.95
N TYR A 315 10.01 16.74 -22.82
CA TYR A 315 11.44 16.88 -22.56
C TYR A 315 12.17 17.64 -23.68
N LYS A 316 11.78 17.42 -24.94
CA LYS A 316 12.35 18.09 -26.13
C LYS A 316 11.76 19.48 -26.37
N ARG A 317 10.59 19.77 -25.80
CA ARG A 317 9.83 21.00 -26.06
C ARG A 317 10.00 22.02 -24.94
N LYS A 318 10.35 23.27 -25.29
CA LYS A 318 10.25 24.41 -24.35
C LYS A 318 8.80 24.88 -24.19
N GLY A 319 8.47 25.34 -22.99
CA GLY A 319 7.16 25.91 -22.63
C GLY A 319 6.35 25.00 -21.69
N PRO A 320 5.22 25.49 -21.17
CA PRO A 320 4.56 24.86 -20.05
C PRO A 320 3.69 23.68 -20.48
N ALA A 321 3.59 22.66 -19.63
CA ALA A 321 2.67 21.55 -19.85
C ALA A 321 2.05 21.08 -18.53
N TYR A 322 0.81 20.65 -18.62
CA TYR A 322 0.09 19.93 -17.59
C TYR A 322 -0.14 18.49 -18.05
N ILE A 323 0.23 17.53 -17.20
CA ILE A 323 0.11 16.09 -17.48
C ILE A 323 -0.62 15.45 -16.30
N ARG A 324 -1.77 14.86 -16.57
CA ARG A 324 -2.63 14.19 -15.58
C ARG A 324 -2.26 12.71 -15.47
N LEU A 325 -1.92 12.23 -14.28
CA LEU A 325 -1.44 10.88 -13.96
C LEU A 325 -2.42 10.08 -13.08
#